data_AF-A0AAW3IP83-F1
#
_entry.id   AF-A0AAW3IP83-F1
#
_cell.length_a   1.000
_cell.length_b   1.000
_cell.length_c   1.000
_cell.angle_alpha   90.00
_cell.angle_beta   90.00
_cell.angle_gamma   90.00
#
_symmetry.space_group_name_H-M   'P 1'
#
loop_
_entity.id
_entity.type
_entity.pdbx_description
1 polymer ?
#
loop_
_entity_poly.entity_id
_entity_poly.type
_entity_poly.pdbx_seq_one_letter_code
_entity_poly.pdbx_strand_id
1 'polypeptide(L)'
;MLEINKIYRKTCEPSFFENIDAQRVLLKSVRHLSNEEKDKLKRTPFLNGGVKQAKNGQLKTLVADSSVVTDSNLLATKAFASDPKFNKNNAQKSDIVNTKIMKSLEKGDISVLKGKGVIGGESKTTQLPFICDVVKYDKNGFKSASETDQAQYGVKVITGKNITSAQLIPGTPLGQFYNTNSFSDDLSVVYIPNGDRGLTAFKVPLSDIKQDKSILVSSGALSGCTSVTARDNQYIYVFHVGKNGNDTSPWKTNKDGAAMVQQCAEKLSGVKSQSSGKNSELQSLVNFCSKAFKNTAIQYCGHGEKIKTPKNVSLFDYNSPQKNTPFRVGNHLTLISNSNGRVNISTLCDDMSINKTKCNTQSIESKVVKLA
;
A
#
# COMPACT_ATOMS: atom_id res chain seq x y z
N MET A 1 10.37 3.39 48.31
CA MET A 1 9.21 3.13 49.19
C MET A 1 8.35 4.38 49.06
N LEU A 2 7.28 4.47 48.28
CA LEU A 2 6.10 3.62 48.03
C LEU A 2 5.69 3.74 46.54
N GLU A 3 5.66 2.64 45.78
CA GLU A 3 4.48 1.81 45.43
C GLU A 3 3.57 2.39 44.32
N ILE A 4 3.84 1.91 43.11
CA ILE A 4 2.99 1.96 41.92
C ILE A 4 1.83 0.98 42.11
N ASN A 5 0.58 1.45 42.00
CA ASN A 5 -0.56 0.56 41.76
C ASN A 5 -1.60 1.18 40.79
N LYS A 6 -1.58 0.64 39.56
CA LYS A 6 -2.72 0.18 38.74
C LYS A 6 -3.97 1.07 38.65
N ILE A 7 -4.08 1.80 37.53
CA ILE A 7 -5.37 2.03 36.85
C ILE A 7 -5.35 1.20 35.57
N TYR A 8 -5.67 -0.09 35.72
CA TYR A 8 -6.05 -1.00 34.65
C TYR A 8 -7.53 -0.78 34.36
N ARG A 9 -7.89 -0.16 33.23
CA ARG A 9 -9.27 -0.24 32.71
C ARG A 9 -9.39 -1.50 31.86
N LYS A 10 -10.03 -2.51 32.47
CA LYS A 10 -10.59 -3.70 31.84
C LYS A 10 -11.63 -3.31 30.79
N THR A 11 -11.34 -3.51 29.52
CA THR A 11 -12.31 -3.96 28.50
C THR A 11 -11.52 -4.64 27.39
N CYS A 12 -11.66 -5.97 27.34
CA CYS A 12 -11.08 -6.97 26.45
C CYS A 12 -10.15 -7.93 27.20
N GLU A 13 -10.75 -8.79 28.02
CA GLU A 13 -10.13 -10.05 28.40
C GLU A 13 -9.90 -10.91 27.14
N PRO A 14 -8.69 -11.45 26.90
CA PRO A 14 -8.43 -12.37 25.79
C PRO A 14 -8.94 -13.80 26.02
N SER A 15 -9.70 -14.07 27.08
CA SER A 15 -10.14 -15.40 27.48
C SER A 15 -11.47 -15.86 26.86
N PHE A 16 -12.07 -15.13 25.91
CA PHE A 16 -13.36 -15.52 25.33
C PHE A 16 -13.27 -16.56 24.19
N PHE A 17 -12.09 -17.10 23.88
CA PHE A 17 -11.95 -18.17 22.87
C PHE A 17 -11.37 -19.49 23.39
N GLU A 18 -11.15 -19.63 24.69
CA GLU A 18 -10.66 -20.88 25.28
C GLU A 18 -11.58 -21.38 26.40
N ASN A 19 -12.87 -21.53 26.09
CA ASN A 19 -13.70 -22.61 26.61
C ASN A 19 -15.05 -22.63 25.85
N ILE A 20 -15.16 -23.43 24.80
CA ILE A 20 -16.46 -23.78 24.21
C ILE A 20 -16.55 -25.30 24.20
N ASP A 21 -16.98 -25.83 25.34
CA ASP A 21 -17.75 -27.07 25.32
C ASP A 21 -19.08 -26.80 24.61
N ALA A 22 -19.21 -27.40 23.43
CA ALA A 22 -20.44 -27.94 22.87
C ALA A 22 -21.74 -27.11 22.96
N GLN A 23 -21.78 -25.89 22.41
CA GLN A 23 -22.98 -25.40 21.72
C GLN A 23 -22.59 -24.69 20.41
N ARG A 24 -22.58 -25.46 19.33
CA ARG A 24 -22.46 -24.95 17.95
C ARG A 24 -23.55 -23.91 17.70
N VAL A 25 -23.19 -22.64 17.57
CA VAL A 25 -23.96 -21.71 16.75
C VAL A 25 -23.75 -22.15 15.30
N LEU A 26 -24.55 -23.12 14.87
CA LEU A 26 -24.67 -23.52 13.48
C LEU A 26 -25.34 -22.36 12.72
N LEU A 27 -24.58 -21.68 11.86
CA LEU A 27 -25.14 -20.86 10.79
C LEU A 27 -26.06 -21.76 9.96
N LYS A 28 -27.37 -21.56 10.09
CA LYS A 28 -28.38 -22.50 9.56
C LYS A 28 -28.51 -22.51 8.04
N SER A 29 -28.10 -21.47 7.32
CA SER A 29 -28.07 -21.51 5.85
C SER A 29 -27.31 -20.34 5.24
N VAL A 30 -26.55 -20.64 4.18
CA VAL A 30 -26.12 -19.68 3.17
C VAL A 30 -27.13 -19.77 2.04
N ARG A 31 -27.90 -18.70 1.77
CA ARG A 31 -28.91 -18.68 0.72
C ARG A 31 -28.47 -17.76 -0.43
N HIS A 32 -28.60 -18.25 -1.66
CA HIS A 32 -28.50 -17.42 -2.85
C HIS A 32 -29.82 -16.68 -3.07
N LEU A 33 -29.76 -15.35 -3.18
CA LEU A 33 -30.91 -14.53 -3.53
C LEU A 33 -31.11 -14.49 -5.05
N SER A 34 -32.37 -14.59 -5.47
CA SER A 34 -32.78 -14.34 -6.85
C SER A 34 -32.57 -12.88 -7.26
N ASN A 35 -32.57 -12.60 -8.57
CA ASN A 35 -32.40 -11.23 -9.08
C ASN A 35 -33.54 -10.29 -8.62
N GLU A 36 -34.77 -10.79 -8.51
CA GLU A 36 -35.92 -10.04 -7.97
C GLU A 36 -35.77 -9.67 -6.49
N GLU A 37 -35.27 -10.58 -5.66
CA GLU A 37 -35.00 -10.31 -4.24
C GLU A 37 -33.88 -9.27 -4.06
N LYS A 38 -32.84 -9.35 -4.90
CA LYS A 38 -31.76 -8.36 -4.95
C LYS A 38 -32.27 -6.97 -5.34
N ASP A 39 -33.24 -6.89 -6.25
CA ASP A 39 -33.82 -5.61 -6.69
C ASP A 39 -34.82 -5.01 -5.68
N LYS A 40 -35.49 -5.83 -4.86
CA LYS A 40 -36.31 -5.34 -3.72
C LYS A 40 -35.46 -4.74 -2.61
N LEU A 41 -34.28 -5.29 -2.33
CA LEU A 41 -33.32 -4.73 -1.35
C LEU A 41 -32.78 -3.36 -1.78
N LYS A 42 -32.62 -3.10 -3.09
CA LYS A 42 -32.22 -1.78 -3.60
C LYS A 42 -33.24 -0.67 -3.35
N ARG A 43 -34.49 -1.01 -3.03
CA ARG A 43 -35.62 -0.06 -2.99
C ARG A 43 -36.19 0.22 -1.60
N THR A 44 -35.63 -0.34 -0.54
CA THR A 44 -36.14 -0.05 0.81
C THR A 44 -35.28 1.05 1.43
N PRO A 45 -35.78 2.30 1.57
CA PRO A 45 -35.07 3.30 2.33
C PRO A 45 -34.92 2.81 3.77
N PHE A 46 -33.77 3.05 4.39
CA PHE A 46 -33.70 2.97 5.85
C PHE A 46 -34.78 3.89 6.40
N LEU A 47 -35.68 3.32 7.23
CA LEU A 47 -36.73 4.09 7.88
C LEU A 47 -36.08 5.21 8.69
N ASN A 48 -36.21 6.44 8.19
CA ASN A 48 -35.92 7.64 8.96
C ASN A 48 -36.97 7.74 10.06
N GLY A 49 -36.60 7.35 11.28
CA GLY A 49 -37.39 7.64 12.47
C GLY A 49 -37.50 6.47 13.45
N GLY A 50 -36.86 6.63 14.61
CA GLY A 50 -37.35 6.09 15.87
C GLY A 50 -37.29 4.58 16.05
N VAL A 51 -36.09 3.98 16.04
CA VAL A 51 -35.94 2.67 16.70
C VAL A 51 -36.01 2.90 18.21
N LYS A 52 -37.22 2.79 18.79
CA LYS A 52 -37.34 2.52 20.22
C LYS A 52 -36.52 1.26 20.49
N GLN A 53 -35.51 1.37 21.36
CA GLN A 53 -34.59 0.30 21.71
C GLN A 53 -35.36 -1.02 21.89
N ALA A 54 -35.19 -1.95 20.95
CA ALA A 54 -35.73 -3.28 21.07
C ALA A 54 -35.13 -3.93 22.32
N LYS A 55 -35.98 -4.48 23.19
CA LYS A 55 -35.54 -5.17 24.41
C LYS A 55 -34.56 -6.28 24.04
N ASN A 56 -33.49 -6.47 24.81
CA ASN A 56 -32.40 -7.44 24.58
C ASN A 56 -32.83 -8.86 24.12
N GLY A 57 -34.04 -9.31 24.48
CA GLY A 57 -34.60 -10.58 24.01
C GLY A 57 -34.93 -10.61 22.51
N GLN A 58 -35.44 -9.53 21.93
CA GLN A 58 -35.78 -9.45 20.50
C GLN A 58 -34.53 -9.40 19.60
N LEU A 59 -33.45 -8.77 20.07
CA LEU A 59 -32.18 -8.73 19.36
C LEU A 59 -31.58 -10.13 19.19
N LYS A 60 -31.65 -10.98 20.22
CA LYS A 60 -31.19 -12.38 20.13
C LYS A 60 -31.98 -13.18 19.08
N THR A 61 -33.30 -12.99 19.03
CA THR A 61 -34.16 -13.65 18.03
C THR A 61 -33.87 -13.14 16.61
N LEU A 62 -33.74 -11.83 16.43
CA LEU A 62 -33.39 -11.22 15.13
C LEU A 62 -32.02 -11.66 14.61
N VAL A 63 -31.03 -11.86 15.50
CA VAL A 63 -29.72 -12.40 15.13
C VAL A 63 -29.81 -13.89 14.80
N ALA A 64 -30.63 -14.66 15.54
CA ALA A 64 -30.84 -16.08 15.25
C ALA A 64 -31.54 -16.33 13.90
N ASP A 65 -32.40 -15.41 13.48
CA ASP A 65 -33.11 -15.42 12.19
C ASP A 65 -32.33 -14.69 11.07
N SER A 66 -31.17 -14.12 11.39
CA SER A 66 -30.35 -13.42 10.39
C SER A 66 -29.62 -14.40 9.47
N SER A 67 -29.74 -14.19 8.17
CA SER A 67 -28.96 -14.91 7.16
C SER A 67 -27.84 -14.03 6.63
N VAL A 68 -26.62 -14.57 6.54
CA VAL A 68 -25.56 -13.91 5.77
C VAL A 68 -25.93 -14.01 4.30
N VAL A 69 -26.28 -12.87 3.71
CA VAL A 69 -26.55 -12.80 2.27
C VAL A 69 -25.23 -13.00 1.54
N THR A 70 -25.17 -14.04 0.72
CA THR A 70 -24.06 -14.29 -0.20
C THR A 70 -23.88 -13.05 -1.10
N ASP A 71 -22.64 -12.60 -1.28
CA ASP A 71 -22.29 -11.35 -1.99
C ASP A 71 -22.76 -10.04 -1.34
N SER A 72 -23.28 -10.06 -0.11
CA SER A 72 -23.69 -8.83 0.61
C SER A 72 -22.59 -7.78 0.69
N ASN A 73 -21.34 -8.18 0.90
CA ASN A 73 -20.20 -7.26 0.88
C ASN A 73 -20.00 -6.63 -0.50
N LEU A 74 -20.10 -7.41 -1.58
CA LEU A 74 -19.96 -6.89 -2.94
C LEU A 74 -21.12 -5.93 -3.29
N LEU A 75 -22.35 -6.28 -2.89
CA LEU A 75 -23.52 -5.43 -3.08
C LEU A 75 -23.43 -4.15 -2.26
N ALA A 76 -23.03 -4.23 -0.99
CA ALA A 76 -22.83 -3.06 -0.14
C ALA A 76 -21.71 -2.16 -0.66
N THR A 77 -20.60 -2.73 -1.12
CA THR A 77 -19.49 -2.01 -1.76
C THR A 77 -19.95 -1.28 -3.01
N LYS A 78 -20.70 -1.95 -3.89
CA LYS A 78 -21.27 -1.33 -5.09
C LYS A 78 -22.26 -0.22 -4.74
N ALA A 79 -23.15 -0.47 -3.77
CA ALA A 79 -24.12 0.52 -3.31
C ALA A 79 -23.42 1.77 -2.76
N PHE A 80 -22.40 1.58 -1.91
CA PHE A 80 -21.60 2.67 -1.34
C PHE A 80 -20.86 3.46 -2.43
N ALA A 81 -20.28 2.77 -3.42
CA ALA A 81 -19.62 3.41 -4.55
C ALA A 81 -20.60 4.11 -5.51
N SER A 82 -21.88 3.73 -5.52
CA SER A 82 -22.90 4.37 -6.37
C SER A 82 -23.63 5.53 -5.69
N ASP A 83 -23.56 5.62 -4.36
CA ASP A 83 -24.23 6.67 -3.59
C ASP A 83 -23.48 8.01 -3.75
N PRO A 84 -24.09 9.05 -4.34
CA PRO A 84 -23.46 10.36 -4.54
C PRO A 84 -22.99 11.03 -3.24
N LYS A 85 -23.56 10.65 -2.09
CA LYS A 85 -23.14 11.16 -0.78
C LYS A 85 -21.75 10.66 -0.39
N PHE A 86 -21.39 9.44 -0.79
CA PHE A 86 -20.15 8.79 -0.41
C PHE A 86 -19.15 8.70 -1.55
N ASN A 87 -19.63 8.62 -2.80
CA ASN A 87 -18.80 8.61 -3.98
C ASN A 87 -18.34 10.02 -4.35
N LYS A 88 -17.09 10.30 -3.98
CA LYS A 88 -16.36 11.52 -4.28
C LYS A 88 -15.48 11.37 -5.51
N ASN A 89 -15.52 10.27 -6.25
CA ASN A 89 -14.73 10.14 -7.47
C ASN A 89 -15.19 11.18 -8.50
N ASN A 90 -14.24 11.90 -9.08
CA ASN A 90 -14.53 12.66 -10.29
C ASN A 90 -14.59 11.69 -11.48
N ALA A 91 -15.79 11.49 -12.04
CA ALA A 91 -16.03 10.53 -13.11
C ALA A 91 -15.67 11.04 -14.52
N GLN A 92 -15.27 12.30 -14.67
CA GLN A 92 -14.84 12.85 -15.95
C GLN A 92 -13.37 12.52 -16.23
N LYS A 93 -13.12 11.25 -16.59
CA LYS A 93 -11.80 10.85 -17.12
C LYS A 93 -11.68 11.37 -18.54
N SER A 94 -10.61 12.12 -18.83
CA SER A 94 -10.31 12.54 -20.21
C SER A 94 -10.08 11.32 -21.09
N ASP A 95 -10.76 11.20 -22.23
CA ASP A 95 -10.49 10.15 -23.21
C ASP A 95 -9.14 10.38 -23.92
N ILE A 96 -8.61 11.60 -23.86
CA ILE A 96 -7.33 11.97 -24.45
C ILE A 96 -6.20 11.66 -23.46
N VAL A 97 -5.21 10.89 -23.93
CA VAL A 97 -3.98 10.60 -23.19
C VAL A 97 -3.23 11.89 -22.88
N ASN A 98 -2.75 12.02 -21.64
CA ASN A 98 -1.93 13.16 -21.23
C ASN A 98 -0.50 13.05 -21.79
N THR A 99 -0.35 13.45 -23.05
CA THR A 99 0.92 13.33 -23.80
C THR A 99 2.07 14.09 -23.18
N LYS A 100 1.81 15.22 -22.50
CA LYS A 100 2.85 15.99 -21.80
C LYS A 100 3.47 15.16 -20.67
N ILE A 101 2.65 14.51 -19.87
CA ILE A 101 3.13 13.66 -18.77
C ILE A 101 3.81 12.41 -19.30
N MET A 102 3.25 11.76 -20.32
CA MET A 102 3.88 10.60 -20.96
C MET A 102 5.30 10.92 -21.44
N LYS A 103 5.47 12.03 -22.18
CA LYS A 103 6.79 12.48 -22.63
C LYS A 103 7.77 12.77 -21.48
N SER A 104 7.29 13.28 -20.35
CA SER A 104 8.13 13.47 -19.16
C SER A 104 8.55 12.14 -18.53
N LEU A 105 7.62 11.20 -18.39
CA LEU A 105 7.90 9.88 -17.82
C LEU A 105 8.85 9.07 -18.71
N GLU A 106 8.68 9.11 -20.02
CA GLU A 106 9.59 8.48 -20.99
C GLU A 106 11.03 9.00 -20.81
N LYS A 107 11.18 10.31 -20.59
CA LYS A 107 12.48 10.97 -20.31
C LYS A 107 13.02 10.74 -18.90
N GLY A 108 12.34 9.94 -18.07
CA GLY A 108 12.78 9.63 -16.71
C GLY A 108 12.43 10.68 -15.65
N ASP A 109 11.56 11.64 -15.97
CA ASP A 109 11.14 12.70 -15.05
C ASP A 109 9.89 12.29 -14.26
N ILE A 110 10.09 11.70 -13.08
CA ILE A 110 9.00 11.35 -12.16
C ILE A 110 8.42 12.56 -11.40
N SER A 111 9.08 13.72 -11.41
CA SER A 111 8.66 14.88 -10.62
C SER A 111 7.29 15.43 -11.06
N VAL A 112 6.88 15.15 -12.30
CA VAL A 112 5.55 15.48 -12.83
C VAL A 112 4.40 14.83 -12.06
N LEU A 113 4.68 13.77 -11.29
CA LEU A 113 3.71 13.05 -10.45
C LEU A 113 3.66 13.55 -8.99
N LYS A 114 4.49 14.55 -8.62
CA LYS A 114 4.46 15.16 -7.29
C LYS A 114 3.08 15.70 -6.94
N GLY A 115 2.57 15.33 -5.76
CA GLY A 115 1.29 15.77 -5.23
C GLY A 115 0.07 15.25 -5.97
N LYS A 116 0.24 14.35 -6.96
CA LYS A 116 -0.85 13.84 -7.80
C LYS A 116 -1.65 12.71 -7.15
N GLY A 117 -1.36 12.38 -5.90
CA GLY A 117 -2.06 11.37 -5.13
C GLY A 117 -1.44 9.99 -5.31
N VAL A 118 -2.20 8.97 -4.89
CA VAL A 118 -1.75 7.58 -4.87
C VAL A 118 -2.36 6.84 -6.06
N ILE A 119 -1.51 6.16 -6.83
CA ILE A 119 -1.94 5.34 -7.96
C ILE A 119 -2.67 4.09 -7.45
N GLY A 120 -3.79 3.79 -8.09
CA GLY A 120 -4.51 2.54 -7.98
C GLY A 120 -4.99 2.10 -9.36
N GLY A 121 -5.93 1.17 -9.37
CA GLY A 121 -6.49 0.64 -10.60
C GLY A 121 -6.81 -0.84 -10.50
N GLU A 122 -7.52 -1.32 -11.51
CA GLU A 122 -7.80 -2.74 -11.66
C GLU A 122 -6.63 -3.43 -12.36
N SER A 123 -6.22 -4.57 -11.81
CA SER A 123 -5.24 -5.43 -12.44
C SER A 123 -5.97 -6.43 -13.33
N LYS A 124 -5.77 -6.31 -14.64
CA LYS A 124 -6.38 -7.19 -15.66
C LYS A 124 -5.42 -8.21 -16.24
N THR A 125 -4.18 -8.24 -15.73
CA THR A 125 -3.13 -9.16 -16.15
C THR A 125 -2.23 -9.48 -14.96
N THR A 126 -1.71 -10.70 -14.94
CA THR A 126 -0.65 -11.12 -14.03
C THR A 126 0.74 -10.93 -14.64
N GLN A 127 0.84 -10.64 -15.93
CA GLN A 127 2.11 -10.49 -16.62
C GLN A 127 2.87 -9.23 -16.14
N LEU A 128 4.05 -9.43 -15.59
CA LEU A 128 5.01 -8.38 -15.25
C LEU A 128 5.71 -7.84 -16.51
N PRO A 129 6.10 -6.55 -16.50
CA PRO A 129 6.81 -5.95 -17.63
C PRO A 129 8.29 -6.35 -17.74
N PHE A 130 8.79 -7.15 -16.79
CA PHE A 130 10.16 -7.66 -16.69
C PHE A 130 10.15 -9.06 -16.06
N ILE A 131 11.25 -9.78 -16.20
CA ILE A 131 11.55 -10.98 -15.42
C ILE A 131 12.18 -10.53 -14.09
N CYS A 132 11.80 -11.13 -12.98
CA CYS A 132 12.34 -10.77 -11.67
C CYS A 132 12.29 -11.92 -10.66
N ASP A 133 13.01 -11.72 -9.55
CA ASP A 133 12.73 -12.45 -8.32
C ASP A 133 11.69 -11.69 -7.49
N VAL A 134 10.70 -12.40 -6.97
CA VAL A 134 9.71 -11.91 -6.01
C VAL A 134 9.88 -12.64 -4.69
N VAL A 135 9.98 -11.90 -3.60
CA VAL A 135 10.04 -12.44 -2.25
C VAL A 135 8.89 -11.89 -1.41
N LYS A 136 8.23 -12.76 -0.65
CA LYS A 136 7.36 -12.39 0.45
C LYS A 136 7.87 -13.02 1.73
N TYR A 137 8.08 -12.20 2.75
CA TYR A 137 8.48 -12.67 4.07
C TYR A 137 7.63 -11.97 5.12
N ASP A 138 6.74 -12.72 5.77
CA ASP A 138 5.82 -12.18 6.76
C ASP A 138 5.52 -13.19 7.88
N LYS A 139 4.54 -12.90 8.75
CA LYS A 139 4.16 -13.78 9.87
C LYS A 139 3.83 -15.22 9.43
N ASN A 140 3.47 -15.44 8.17
CA ASN A 140 3.10 -16.76 7.63
C ASN A 140 4.30 -17.48 6.99
N GLY A 141 5.51 -16.94 7.13
CA GLY A 141 6.75 -17.52 6.65
C GLY A 141 7.31 -16.84 5.40
N PHE A 142 8.31 -17.50 4.81
CA PHE A 142 9.03 -17.04 3.64
C PHE A 142 8.52 -17.75 2.38
N LYS A 143 8.27 -16.98 1.32
CA LYS A 143 7.91 -17.46 -0.01
C LYS A 143 8.70 -16.69 -1.06
N SER A 144 9.13 -17.37 -2.11
CA SER A 144 9.83 -16.74 -3.22
C SER A 144 9.41 -17.33 -4.56
N ALA A 145 9.52 -16.54 -5.61
CA ALA A 145 9.44 -16.96 -7.00
C ALA A 145 10.64 -16.31 -7.70
N SER A 146 11.44 -17.11 -8.39
CA SER A 146 12.65 -16.64 -9.05
C SER A 146 12.48 -16.65 -10.56
N GLU A 147 13.14 -15.71 -11.23
CA GLU A 147 13.14 -15.59 -12.70
C GLU A 147 11.73 -15.68 -13.30
N THR A 148 10.77 -15.03 -12.64
CA THR A 148 9.36 -15.06 -13.04
C THR A 148 8.97 -13.75 -13.72
N ASP A 149 8.07 -13.86 -14.69
CA ASP A 149 7.38 -12.73 -15.30
C ASP A 149 5.91 -12.66 -14.87
N GLN A 150 5.53 -13.39 -13.81
CA GLN A 150 4.18 -13.40 -13.26
C GLN A 150 4.13 -12.69 -11.92
N ALA A 151 3.09 -11.88 -11.72
CA ALA A 151 2.78 -11.24 -10.47
C ALA A 151 2.41 -12.31 -9.42
N GLN A 152 3.16 -12.33 -8.32
CA GLN A 152 2.99 -13.29 -7.23
C GLN A 152 2.76 -12.58 -5.91
N TYR A 153 2.24 -13.30 -4.93
CA TYR A 153 2.21 -12.87 -3.53
C TYR A 153 1.48 -11.53 -3.24
N GLY A 154 0.48 -11.20 -4.06
CA GLY A 154 -0.34 -9.99 -3.91
C GLY A 154 0.13 -8.79 -4.73
N VAL A 155 1.24 -8.94 -5.45
CA VAL A 155 1.68 -8.00 -6.49
C VAL A 155 0.59 -7.87 -7.54
N LYS A 156 0.44 -6.65 -8.08
CA LYS A 156 -0.53 -6.36 -9.15
C LYS A 156 0.13 -5.59 -10.28
N VAL A 157 -0.34 -5.83 -11.50
CA VAL A 157 0.06 -5.06 -12.68
C VAL A 157 -1.14 -4.32 -13.25
N ILE A 158 -0.99 -3.00 -13.40
CA ILE A 158 -2.04 -2.10 -13.90
C ILE A 158 -1.52 -1.45 -15.17
N THR A 159 -2.21 -1.62 -16.29
CA THR A 159 -1.86 -0.95 -17.56
C THR A 159 -2.38 0.48 -17.57
N GLY A 160 -1.77 1.35 -18.38
CA GLY A 160 -2.08 2.79 -18.43
C GLY A 160 -3.57 3.14 -18.50
N LYS A 161 -4.35 2.46 -19.36
CA LYS A 161 -5.80 2.72 -19.46
C LYS A 161 -6.57 2.41 -18.17
N ASN A 162 -6.08 1.45 -17.39
CA ASN A 162 -6.70 0.98 -16.14
C ASN A 162 -6.16 1.71 -14.90
N ILE A 163 -5.23 2.67 -15.05
CA ILE A 163 -4.79 3.53 -13.96
C ILE A 163 -5.96 4.39 -13.49
N THR A 164 -6.18 4.35 -12.18
CA THR A 164 -7.11 5.22 -11.45
C THR A 164 -6.46 5.67 -10.15
N SER A 165 -7.16 6.42 -9.32
CA SER A 165 -6.69 6.70 -7.97
C SER A 165 -6.92 5.50 -7.05
N ALA A 166 -5.97 5.25 -6.14
CA ALA A 166 -6.21 4.36 -5.02
C ALA A 166 -7.31 4.95 -4.13
N GLN A 167 -8.10 4.09 -3.49
CA GLN A 167 -9.25 4.50 -2.68
C GLN A 167 -9.06 4.01 -1.25
N LEU A 168 -9.31 4.89 -0.27
CA LEU A 168 -9.27 4.54 1.15
C LEU A 168 -10.43 3.59 1.49
N ILE A 169 -11.60 3.94 0.99
CA ILE A 169 -12.81 3.14 0.93
C ILE A 169 -13.44 3.39 -0.43
N PRO A 170 -14.30 2.49 -0.93
CA PRO A 170 -14.99 2.69 -2.20
C PRO A 170 -15.59 4.10 -2.30
N GLY A 171 -15.36 4.81 -3.40
CA GLY A 171 -15.84 6.19 -3.58
C GLY A 171 -14.96 7.29 -2.96
N THR A 172 -13.95 6.98 -2.15
CA THR A 172 -13.08 8.00 -1.51
C THR A 172 -11.64 7.89 -2.03
N PRO A 173 -11.30 8.58 -3.13
CA PRO A 173 -9.96 8.48 -3.71
C PRO A 173 -8.91 9.25 -2.91
N LEU A 174 -7.66 8.78 -3.00
CA LEU A 174 -6.48 9.43 -2.43
C LEU A 174 -5.81 10.31 -3.51
N GLY A 175 -6.48 11.40 -3.86
CA GLY A 175 -6.12 12.27 -4.99
C GLY A 175 -7.02 12.01 -6.19
N GLN A 176 -7.39 13.04 -6.96
CA GLN A 176 -8.29 12.90 -8.12
C GLN A 176 -7.56 12.77 -9.46
N PHE A 177 -6.27 13.08 -9.50
CA PHE A 177 -5.54 13.25 -10.76
C PHE A 177 -5.61 12.01 -11.66
N TYR A 178 -5.43 10.82 -11.10
CA TYR A 178 -5.48 9.57 -11.86
C TYR A 178 -6.90 9.15 -12.29
N ASN A 179 -7.94 9.70 -11.65
CA ASN A 179 -9.32 9.51 -12.11
C ASN A 179 -9.66 10.42 -13.29
N THR A 180 -9.01 11.59 -13.41
CA THR A 180 -9.32 12.58 -14.45
C THR A 180 -8.38 12.55 -15.66
N ASN A 181 -7.25 11.84 -15.56
CA ASN A 181 -6.24 11.75 -16.61
C ASN A 181 -6.13 10.33 -17.17
N SER A 182 -5.96 10.22 -18.48
CA SER A 182 -5.67 8.97 -19.16
C SER A 182 -4.20 8.83 -19.51
N PHE A 183 -3.71 7.59 -19.50
CA PHE A 183 -2.32 7.21 -19.75
C PHE A 183 -2.27 6.18 -20.88
N SER A 184 -1.17 6.18 -21.65
CA SER A 184 -0.94 5.16 -22.69
C SER A 184 -0.73 3.80 -22.04
N ASP A 185 -1.12 2.72 -22.73
CA ASP A 185 -0.79 1.34 -22.33
C ASP A 185 0.73 1.04 -22.41
N ASP A 186 1.55 1.96 -22.92
CA ASP A 186 3.02 1.94 -22.79
C ASP A 186 3.52 2.26 -21.37
N LEU A 187 2.65 2.85 -20.54
CA LEU A 187 2.86 2.97 -19.10
C LEU A 187 2.27 1.73 -18.42
N SER A 188 3.07 1.10 -17.56
CA SER A 188 2.57 0.08 -16.64
C SER A 188 2.90 0.46 -15.20
N VAL A 189 2.06 0.01 -14.27
CA VAL A 189 2.27 0.18 -12.84
C VAL A 189 2.36 -1.20 -12.20
N VAL A 190 3.47 -1.47 -11.54
CA VAL A 190 3.65 -2.65 -10.70
C VAL A 190 3.44 -2.22 -9.25
N TYR A 191 2.34 -2.67 -8.66
CA TYR A 191 2.03 -2.42 -7.26
C TYR A 191 2.62 -3.50 -6.36
N ILE A 192 3.34 -3.07 -5.32
CA ILE A 192 3.96 -3.94 -4.32
C ILE A 192 3.28 -3.73 -2.97
N PRO A 193 2.55 -4.74 -2.45
CA PRO A 193 1.99 -4.65 -1.10
C PRO A 193 3.05 -4.94 -0.03
N ASN A 194 2.85 -4.46 1.19
CA ASN A 194 3.57 -5.01 2.33
C ASN A 194 3.04 -6.40 2.72
N GLY A 195 3.81 -7.15 3.51
CA GLY A 195 3.38 -8.40 4.11
C GLY A 195 2.53 -8.20 5.38
N ASP A 196 1.95 -9.28 5.90
CA ASP A 196 1.30 -9.26 7.21
C ASP A 196 2.36 -9.31 8.32
N ARG A 197 2.73 -8.14 8.87
CA ARG A 197 3.93 -8.01 9.75
C ARG A 197 5.17 -8.49 9.02
N GLY A 198 5.42 -7.87 7.87
CA GLY A 198 6.46 -8.32 6.97
C GLY A 198 6.52 -7.53 5.68
N LEU A 199 7.23 -8.10 4.71
CA LEU A 199 7.59 -7.43 3.47
C LEU A 199 7.23 -8.24 2.23
N THR A 200 7.09 -7.50 1.14
CA THR A 200 7.24 -8.02 -0.22
C THR A 200 8.41 -7.27 -0.87
N ALA A 201 9.19 -7.95 -1.70
CA ALA A 201 10.31 -7.36 -2.40
C ALA A 201 10.48 -7.92 -3.82
N PHE A 202 11.13 -7.12 -4.68
CA PHE A 202 11.64 -7.56 -5.97
C PHE A 202 13.12 -7.33 -6.12
N LYS A 203 13.73 -8.15 -6.97
CA LYS A 203 15.02 -7.94 -7.62
C LYS A 203 14.83 -8.07 -9.13
N VAL A 204 15.09 -7.00 -9.87
CA VAL A 204 14.91 -6.94 -11.33
C VAL A 204 16.26 -6.71 -11.99
N PRO A 205 16.69 -7.57 -12.95
CA PRO A 205 17.88 -7.32 -13.74
C PRO A 205 17.71 -6.05 -14.58
N LEU A 206 18.73 -5.19 -14.59
CA LEU A 206 18.71 -3.98 -15.42
C LEU A 206 18.72 -4.32 -16.92
N SER A 207 19.22 -5.50 -17.30
CA SER A 207 19.19 -6.03 -18.67
C SER A 207 17.78 -6.30 -19.19
N ASP A 208 16.81 -6.52 -18.31
CA ASP A 208 15.45 -6.93 -18.70
C ASP A 208 14.53 -5.73 -18.91
N ILE A 209 15.03 -4.52 -18.66
CA ILE A 209 14.27 -3.28 -18.85
C ILE A 209 14.20 -2.97 -20.35
N LYS A 210 13.06 -3.31 -20.94
CA LYS A 210 12.79 -3.11 -22.38
C LYS A 210 12.83 -1.63 -22.77
N GLN A 211 13.36 -1.36 -23.95
CA GLN A 211 13.38 -0.04 -24.56
C GLN A 211 11.94 0.49 -24.78
N ASP A 212 11.78 1.81 -24.70
CA ASP A 212 10.54 2.54 -25.02
C ASP A 212 9.34 2.14 -24.15
N LYS A 213 9.62 1.61 -22.95
CA LYS A 213 8.62 1.34 -21.92
C LYS A 213 8.90 2.17 -20.68
N SER A 214 7.82 2.67 -20.09
CA SER A 214 7.84 3.35 -18.78
C SER A 214 7.11 2.48 -17.77
N ILE A 215 7.79 2.18 -16.67
CA ILE A 215 7.27 1.33 -15.61
C ILE A 215 7.30 2.14 -14.33
N LEU A 216 6.16 2.21 -13.65
CA LEU A 216 6.05 2.76 -12.32
C LEU A 216 5.96 1.62 -11.32
N VAL A 217 6.83 1.59 -10.32
CA VAL A 217 6.73 0.68 -9.19
C VAL A 217 6.16 1.45 -8.00
N SER A 218 4.98 1.07 -7.55
CA SER A 218 4.24 1.77 -6.50
C SER A 218 4.10 0.92 -5.25
N SER A 219 4.35 1.53 -4.08
CA SER A 219 4.04 0.93 -2.78
C SER A 219 2.61 1.28 -2.31
N GLY A 220 1.84 2.00 -3.12
CA GLY A 220 0.51 2.50 -2.77
C GLY A 220 0.55 3.54 -1.65
N ALA A 221 -0.52 3.56 -0.85
CA ALA A 221 -0.70 4.52 0.22
C ALA A 221 0.10 4.11 1.47
N LEU A 222 1.10 4.91 1.84
CA LEU A 222 1.90 4.67 3.04
C LEU A 222 1.28 5.39 4.25
N SER A 223 1.00 4.62 5.29
CA SER A 223 0.36 5.08 6.54
C SER A 223 1.00 4.48 7.80
N GLY A 224 2.31 4.20 7.74
CA GLY A 224 3.08 3.52 8.78
C GLY A 224 4.06 2.47 8.25
N CYS A 225 3.99 2.18 6.95
CA CYS A 225 4.92 1.29 6.26
C CYS A 225 6.25 1.98 5.91
N THR A 226 7.26 1.18 5.58
CA THR A 226 8.55 1.63 5.04
C THR A 226 8.72 1.05 3.65
N SER A 227 9.14 1.88 2.70
CA SER A 227 9.46 1.48 1.33
C SER A 227 10.92 1.82 1.02
N VAL A 228 11.60 0.92 0.32
CA VAL A 228 13.00 1.07 -0.06
C VAL A 228 13.16 0.74 -1.53
N THR A 229 13.77 1.63 -2.30
CA THR A 229 14.30 1.31 -3.62
C THR A 229 15.81 1.45 -3.59
N ALA A 230 16.51 0.42 -4.05
CA ALA A 230 17.96 0.39 -4.11
C ALA A 230 18.43 -0.10 -5.48
N ARG A 231 19.68 0.20 -5.82
CA ARG A 231 20.28 -0.23 -7.08
C ARG A 231 21.76 -0.52 -6.91
N ASP A 232 22.22 -1.61 -7.51
CA ASP A 232 23.63 -1.91 -7.72
C ASP A 232 24.01 -1.78 -9.21
N ASN A 233 25.08 -2.46 -9.65
CA ASN A 233 25.50 -2.44 -11.05
C ASN A 233 24.55 -3.17 -12.00
N GLN A 234 23.88 -4.20 -11.52
CA GLN A 234 23.20 -5.22 -12.32
C GLN A 234 21.69 -5.26 -12.05
N TYR A 235 21.24 -4.80 -10.88
CA TYR A 235 19.87 -4.97 -10.43
C TYR A 235 19.30 -3.70 -9.80
N ILE A 236 17.99 -3.56 -9.92
CA ILE A 236 17.16 -2.71 -9.06
C ILE A 236 16.41 -3.59 -8.06
N TYR A 237 16.31 -3.11 -6.83
CA TYR A 237 15.61 -3.76 -5.74
C TYR A 237 14.54 -2.84 -5.21
N VAL A 238 13.36 -3.38 -4.93
CA VAL A 238 12.28 -2.63 -4.27
C VAL A 238 11.72 -3.47 -3.13
N PHE A 239 11.58 -2.87 -1.95
CA PHE A 239 11.07 -3.51 -0.74
C PHE A 239 9.93 -2.67 -0.20
N HIS A 240 8.84 -3.31 0.20
CA HIS A 240 7.76 -2.67 0.94
C HIS A 240 7.45 -3.50 2.18
N VAL A 241 7.66 -2.91 3.36
CA VAL A 241 7.52 -3.58 4.66
C VAL A 241 6.54 -2.84 5.56
N GLY A 242 5.74 -3.58 6.31
CA GLY A 242 4.75 -3.00 7.21
C GLY A 242 3.86 -4.05 7.87
N LYS A 243 2.80 -3.57 8.49
CA LYS A 243 1.72 -4.39 9.03
C LYS A 243 0.38 -3.74 8.72
N ASN A 244 -0.70 -4.51 8.85
CA ASN A 244 -2.04 -3.96 8.77
C ASN A 244 -2.24 -2.90 9.86
N GLY A 245 -2.90 -1.77 9.53
CA GLY A 245 -3.17 -0.70 10.49
C GLY A 245 -3.99 -1.14 11.71
N ASN A 246 -4.77 -2.21 11.58
CA ASN A 246 -5.56 -2.78 12.68
C ASN A 246 -4.80 -3.84 13.50
N ASP A 247 -3.55 -4.17 13.16
CA ASP A 247 -2.74 -5.12 13.91
C ASP A 247 -2.19 -4.43 15.18
N THR A 248 -2.61 -4.90 16.35
CA THR A 248 -2.24 -4.36 17.66
C THR A 248 -1.02 -5.03 18.30
N SER A 249 -0.37 -5.95 17.59
CA SER A 249 0.82 -6.63 18.10
C SER A 249 1.98 -5.65 18.34
N PRO A 250 2.96 -6.02 19.19
CA PRO A 250 4.11 -5.17 19.49
C PRO A 250 5.10 -5.05 18.32
N TRP A 251 4.85 -5.70 17.17
CA TRP A 251 5.70 -5.62 15.97
C TRP A 251 5.70 -4.18 15.42
N LYS A 252 6.89 -3.65 15.15
CA LYS A 252 7.12 -2.26 14.71
C LYS A 252 7.86 -2.21 13.38
N THR A 253 7.33 -1.43 12.44
CA THR A 253 7.92 -1.27 11.10
C THR A 253 9.35 -0.69 11.14
N ASN A 254 9.60 0.31 11.98
CA ASN A 254 10.91 0.95 12.11
C ASN A 254 11.95 0.09 12.83
N LYS A 255 11.53 -1.01 13.46
CA LYS A 255 12.39 -1.93 14.20
C LYS A 255 12.45 -3.29 13.50
N ASP A 256 11.42 -4.09 13.70
CA ASP A 256 11.30 -5.44 13.16
C ASP A 256 11.24 -5.40 11.62
N GLY A 257 10.47 -4.47 11.06
CA GLY A 257 10.38 -4.29 9.61
C GLY A 257 11.72 -3.88 8.98
N ALA A 258 12.45 -2.94 9.59
CA ALA A 258 13.76 -2.52 9.12
C ALA A 258 14.78 -3.68 9.15
N ALA A 259 14.79 -4.48 10.21
CA ALA A 259 15.62 -5.68 10.30
C ALA A 259 15.24 -6.71 9.23
N MET A 260 13.95 -6.94 8.97
CA MET A 260 13.51 -7.85 7.91
C MET A 260 13.93 -7.37 6.51
N VAL A 261 13.84 -6.07 6.22
CA VAL A 261 14.32 -5.51 4.95
C VAL A 261 15.81 -5.75 4.80
N GLN A 262 16.60 -5.50 5.84
CA GLN A 262 18.04 -5.75 5.81
C GLN A 262 18.34 -7.23 5.51
N GLN A 263 17.72 -8.16 6.25
CA GLN A 263 17.90 -9.60 6.03
C GLN A 263 17.51 -10.05 4.62
N CYS A 264 16.42 -9.50 4.07
CA CYS A 264 15.99 -9.80 2.70
C CYS A 264 16.98 -9.23 1.68
N ALA A 265 17.44 -7.99 1.89
CA ALA A 265 18.39 -7.33 1.01
C ALA A 265 19.76 -8.02 1.01
N GLU A 266 20.24 -8.52 2.14
CA GLU A 266 21.44 -9.38 2.25
C GLU A 266 21.30 -10.63 1.37
N LYS A 267 20.16 -11.32 1.44
CA LYS A 267 19.90 -12.52 0.64
C LYS A 267 19.84 -12.21 -0.86
N LEU A 268 19.17 -11.13 -1.26
CA LEU A 268 18.97 -10.79 -2.68
C LEU A 268 20.23 -10.21 -3.34
N SER A 269 21.01 -9.42 -2.61
CA SER A 269 22.24 -8.79 -3.11
C SER A 269 23.48 -9.69 -2.97
N GLY A 270 23.44 -10.70 -2.09
CA GLY A 270 24.59 -11.53 -1.74
C GLY A 270 25.63 -10.81 -0.86
N VAL A 271 25.40 -9.54 -0.52
CA VAL A 271 26.28 -8.76 0.37
C VAL A 271 25.95 -9.10 1.81
N LYS A 272 26.94 -9.58 2.57
CA LYS A 272 26.77 -9.87 4.00
C LYS A 272 26.85 -8.61 4.84
N SER A 273 25.97 -8.48 5.83
CA SER A 273 26.13 -7.45 6.85
C SER A 273 27.37 -7.69 7.70
N GLN A 274 28.15 -6.64 7.90
CA GLN A 274 29.18 -6.60 8.93
C GLN A 274 28.50 -6.14 10.23
N SER A 275 28.67 -6.89 11.33
CA SER A 275 28.15 -6.48 12.63
C SER A 275 28.72 -5.10 12.98
N SER A 276 27.86 -4.08 13.01
CA SER A 276 28.28 -2.72 13.32
C SER A 276 27.65 -2.27 14.63
N GLY A 277 28.35 -2.51 15.74
CA GLY A 277 28.05 -1.95 17.07
C GLY A 277 26.59 -2.07 17.55
N LYS A 278 26.24 -1.29 18.58
CA LYS A 278 24.86 -1.12 19.05
C LYS A 278 24.19 0.02 18.28
N ASN A 279 23.65 -0.26 17.09
CA ASN A 279 22.85 0.67 16.31
C ASN A 279 21.36 0.31 16.41
N SER A 280 20.46 1.27 16.17
CA SER A 280 19.06 0.95 15.91
C SER A 280 18.92 0.15 14.60
N GLU A 281 17.83 -0.58 14.46
CA GLU A 281 17.58 -1.44 13.30
C GLU A 281 17.42 -0.60 12.01
N LEU A 282 16.78 0.57 12.09
CA LEU A 282 16.70 1.50 10.97
C LEU A 282 18.08 2.08 10.59
N GLN A 283 18.92 2.42 11.57
CA GLN A 283 20.29 2.86 11.29
C GLN A 283 21.13 1.72 10.69
N SER A 284 20.91 0.48 11.15
CA SER A 284 21.58 -0.71 10.63
C SER A 284 21.21 -0.96 9.18
N LEU A 285 19.92 -0.84 8.83
CA LEU A 285 19.44 -0.89 7.45
C LEU A 285 20.11 0.20 6.59
N VAL A 286 20.15 1.45 7.06
CA VAL A 286 20.82 2.54 6.34
C VAL A 286 22.30 2.26 6.11
N ASN A 287 23.01 1.78 7.14
CA ASN A 287 24.42 1.42 7.06
C ASN A 287 24.64 0.28 6.07
N PHE A 288 23.80 -0.76 6.10
CA PHE A 288 23.86 -1.86 5.15
C PHE A 288 23.67 -1.37 3.71
N CYS A 289 22.59 -0.61 3.45
CA CYS A 289 22.30 -0.09 2.12
C CYS A 289 23.44 0.77 1.57
N SER A 290 24.11 1.56 2.44
CA SER A 290 25.24 2.38 2.03
C SER A 290 26.45 1.58 1.54
N LYS A 291 26.59 0.32 1.97
CA LYS A 291 27.67 -0.58 1.55
C LYS A 291 27.25 -1.46 0.39
N ALA A 292 26.02 -1.97 0.42
CA ALA A 292 25.54 -2.96 -0.54
C ALA A 292 25.14 -2.34 -1.89
N PHE A 293 24.72 -1.08 -1.91
CA PHE A 293 24.12 -0.46 -3.08
C PHE A 293 24.83 0.83 -3.51
N LYS A 294 24.78 1.11 -4.81
CA LYS A 294 25.30 2.35 -5.38
C LYS A 294 24.49 3.55 -4.95
N ASN A 295 23.17 3.41 -4.96
CA ASN A 295 22.23 4.42 -4.51
C ASN A 295 21.00 3.77 -3.87
N THR A 296 20.40 4.44 -2.90
CA THR A 296 19.19 3.96 -2.22
C THR A 296 18.27 5.12 -1.88
N ALA A 297 16.97 4.92 -2.02
CA ALA A 297 15.91 5.75 -1.47
C ALA A 297 15.15 4.94 -0.40
N ILE A 298 14.99 5.51 0.80
CA ILE A 298 14.23 4.92 1.92
C ILE A 298 13.18 5.93 2.34
N GLN A 299 11.91 5.58 2.22
CA GLN A 299 10.79 6.35 2.74
C GLN A 299 10.17 5.60 3.93
N TYR A 300 10.06 6.26 5.07
CA TYR A 300 9.63 5.64 6.33
C TYR A 300 8.76 6.58 7.16
N CYS A 301 7.98 5.99 8.07
CA CYS A 301 7.19 6.71 9.06
C CYS A 301 8.03 6.91 10.33
N GLY A 302 8.60 8.10 10.50
CA GLY A 302 9.42 8.43 11.65
C GLY A 302 8.59 8.79 12.89
N HIS A 303 9.21 8.60 14.04
CA HIS A 303 8.72 8.90 15.38
C HIS A 303 9.75 9.73 16.17
N GLY A 304 10.63 10.45 15.46
CA GLY A 304 11.69 11.29 16.04
C GLY A 304 13.09 10.64 16.04
N GLU A 305 13.29 9.57 15.26
CA GLU A 305 14.59 8.91 15.14
C GLU A 305 15.64 9.86 14.54
N LYS A 306 16.85 9.85 15.12
CA LYS A 306 18.01 10.57 14.58
C LYS A 306 18.88 9.60 13.82
N ILE A 307 18.74 9.58 12.50
CA ILE A 307 19.45 8.65 11.61
C ILE A 307 20.56 9.37 10.84
N LYS A 308 21.79 8.89 10.97
CA LYS A 308 22.93 9.34 10.17
C LYS A 308 22.79 8.77 8.77
N THR A 309 22.81 9.65 7.77
CA THR A 309 22.53 9.29 6.38
C THR A 309 23.79 9.44 5.52
N PRO A 310 24.39 8.33 5.04
CA PRO A 310 25.52 8.35 4.09
C PRO A 310 25.14 8.99 2.75
N LYS A 311 26.13 9.49 1.99
CA LYS A 311 25.89 10.24 0.73
C LYS A 311 25.07 9.48 -0.32
N ASN A 312 25.23 8.16 -0.40
CA ASN A 312 24.55 7.31 -1.37
C ASN A 312 23.17 6.81 -0.91
N VAL A 313 22.77 7.12 0.33
CA VAL A 313 21.44 6.77 0.86
C VAL A 313 20.63 8.04 1.00
N SER A 314 19.43 8.05 0.41
CA SER A 314 18.46 9.12 0.59
C SER A 314 17.35 8.64 1.51
N LEU A 315 17.31 9.21 2.71
CA LEU A 315 16.26 8.96 3.69
C LEU A 315 15.17 10.04 3.60
N PHE A 316 13.90 9.66 3.73
CA PHE A 316 12.74 10.57 3.70
C PHE A 316 11.70 10.14 4.76
N ASP A 317 11.50 10.99 5.77
CA ASP A 317 10.49 10.78 6.81
C ASP A 317 9.18 11.47 6.42
N TYR A 318 8.21 10.68 5.97
CA TYR A 318 6.91 11.21 5.57
C TYR A 318 5.95 11.45 6.75
N ASN A 319 6.38 11.16 7.98
CA ASN A 319 5.63 11.46 9.20
C ASN A 319 6.28 12.59 10.03
N SER A 320 7.26 13.30 9.44
CA SER A 320 7.83 14.52 10.04
C SER A 320 6.71 15.45 10.54
N PRO A 321 6.83 16.07 11.72
CA PRO A 321 5.78 16.92 12.27
C PRO A 321 5.39 18.06 11.32
N GLN A 322 4.10 18.18 11.02
CA GLN A 322 3.55 19.24 10.16
C GLN A 322 2.47 20.03 10.91
N LYS A 323 2.44 21.35 10.75
CA LYS A 323 1.40 22.20 11.35
C LYS A 323 0.12 22.11 10.50
N ASN A 324 -1.02 21.92 11.17
CA ASN A 324 -2.36 22.08 10.59
C ASN A 324 -2.74 21.16 9.41
N THR A 325 -2.12 19.98 9.26
CA THR A 325 -2.42 19.01 8.19
C THR A 325 -2.83 17.64 8.73
N PRO A 326 -4.11 17.45 9.10
CA PRO A 326 -4.51 16.26 9.86
C PRO A 326 -4.69 14.98 9.01
N PHE A 327 -4.72 15.08 7.67
CA PHE A 327 -4.90 13.93 6.76
C PHE A 327 -3.75 13.89 5.78
N ARG A 328 -2.84 12.97 6.03
CA ARG A 328 -1.60 12.81 5.26
C ARG A 328 -1.46 11.38 4.78
N VAL A 329 -0.78 11.24 3.66
CA VAL A 329 -0.43 9.94 3.10
C VAL A 329 0.94 10.03 2.46
N GLY A 330 1.80 9.05 2.74
CA GLY A 330 3.05 8.90 2.02
C GLY A 330 2.82 8.21 0.67
N ASN A 331 3.58 8.58 -0.35
CA ASN A 331 3.60 7.91 -1.64
C ASN A 331 5.06 7.67 -2.06
N HIS A 332 5.42 6.41 -2.19
CA HIS A 332 6.71 5.98 -2.71
C HIS A 332 6.52 5.40 -4.11
N LEU A 333 7.04 6.10 -5.12
CA LEU A 333 6.88 5.75 -6.51
C LEU A 333 8.23 5.75 -7.21
N THR A 334 8.60 4.64 -7.84
CA THR A 334 9.84 4.53 -8.64
C THR A 334 9.47 4.48 -10.11
N LEU A 335 10.05 5.36 -10.92
CA LEU A 335 10.00 5.32 -12.38
C LEU A 335 11.24 4.58 -12.88
N ILE A 336 11.00 3.61 -13.74
CA ILE A 336 12.00 2.93 -14.56
C ILE A 336 11.61 3.22 -16.01
N SER A 337 12.46 3.93 -16.74
CA SER A 337 12.27 4.15 -18.17
C SER A 337 13.54 3.80 -18.92
N ASN A 338 13.40 3.34 -20.16
CA ASN A 338 14.54 3.11 -21.04
C ASN A 338 14.31 3.89 -22.34
N SER A 339 15.01 5.03 -22.46
CA SER A 339 14.93 5.90 -23.63
C SER A 339 16.25 5.81 -24.39
N ASN A 340 16.19 5.39 -25.65
CA ASN A 340 17.35 5.25 -26.53
C ASN A 340 18.46 4.35 -25.94
N GLY A 341 18.08 3.23 -25.33
CA GLY A 341 19.02 2.28 -24.70
C GLY A 341 19.59 2.75 -23.36
N ARG A 342 19.22 3.95 -22.88
CA ARG A 342 19.62 4.46 -21.56
C ARG A 342 18.51 4.25 -20.55
N VAL A 343 18.78 3.37 -19.59
CA VAL A 343 17.94 3.16 -18.42
C VAL A 343 18.05 4.36 -17.47
N ASN A 344 16.92 5.01 -17.20
CA ASN A 344 16.76 6.05 -16.19
C ASN A 344 15.92 5.50 -15.05
N ILE A 345 16.39 5.70 -13.82
CA ILE A 345 15.68 5.24 -12.62
C ILE A 345 15.62 6.37 -11.63
N SER A 346 14.41 6.78 -11.26
CA SER A 346 14.19 7.83 -10.26
C SER A 346 13.06 7.44 -9.33
N THR A 347 13.19 7.80 -8.06
CA THR A 347 12.19 7.54 -7.03
C THR A 347 11.67 8.85 -6.47
N LEU A 348 10.36 9.03 -6.53
CA LEU A 348 9.63 10.09 -5.83
C LEU A 348 9.21 9.56 -4.46
N CYS A 349 9.75 10.17 -3.41
CA CYS A 349 9.23 10.07 -2.06
C CYS A 349 8.38 11.31 -1.78
N ASP A 350 7.09 11.13 -1.51
CA ASP A 350 6.15 12.24 -1.31
C ASP A 350 5.40 12.07 0.02
N ASP A 351 5.21 13.18 0.74
CA ASP A 351 4.27 13.33 1.85
C ASP A 351 3.19 14.31 1.41
N MET A 352 1.96 13.82 1.30
CA MET A 352 0.86 14.58 0.72
C MET A 352 -0.24 14.82 1.75
N SER A 353 -0.74 16.06 1.80
CA SER A 353 -2.02 16.38 2.43
C SER A 353 -3.18 15.93 1.54
N ILE A 354 -4.28 15.49 2.17
CA ILE A 354 -5.53 15.12 1.49
C ILE A 354 -6.64 16.08 1.93
N ASN A 355 -7.28 16.74 0.97
CA ASN A 355 -8.50 17.49 1.22
C ASN A 355 -9.67 16.52 1.44
N LYS A 356 -10.24 16.47 2.65
CA LYS A 356 -11.35 15.56 2.99
C LYS A 356 -12.59 15.66 2.10
N THR A 357 -12.86 16.86 1.59
CA THR A 357 -14.10 17.17 0.88
C THR A 357 -13.94 16.86 -0.59
N LYS A 358 -12.89 17.42 -1.22
CA LYS A 358 -12.64 17.30 -2.66
C LYS A 358 -11.83 16.06 -3.03
N CYS A 359 -11.20 15.41 -2.05
CA CYS A 359 -10.26 14.30 -2.25
C CYS A 359 -9.07 14.66 -3.16
N ASN A 360 -8.75 15.94 -3.29
CA ASN A 360 -7.53 16.41 -3.94
C ASN A 360 -6.34 16.28 -2.99
N THR A 361 -5.17 16.05 -3.56
CA THR A 361 -3.91 15.96 -2.83
C THR A 361 -3.00 17.12 -3.17
N GLN A 362 -2.15 17.49 -2.21
CA GLN A 362 -1.06 18.43 -2.41
C GLN A 362 0.16 17.91 -1.65
N SER A 363 1.30 17.88 -2.34
CA SER A 363 2.59 17.58 -1.71
C SER A 363 2.93 18.64 -0.68
N ILE A 364 3.21 18.19 0.55
CA ILE A 364 3.72 19.00 1.66
C ILE A 364 5.24 19.04 1.54
N GLU A 365 5.85 17.86 1.47
CA GLU A 365 7.27 17.66 1.28
C GLU A 365 7.49 16.54 0.28
N SER A 366 8.56 16.63 -0.50
CA SER A 366 8.87 15.62 -1.51
C SER A 366 10.36 15.58 -1.78
N LYS A 367 10.87 14.41 -2.13
CA LYS A 367 12.24 14.23 -2.61
C LYS A 367 12.25 13.34 -3.83
N VAL A 368 12.94 13.76 -4.88
CA VAL A 368 13.25 12.91 -6.04
C VAL A 368 14.69 12.44 -5.92
N VAL A 369 14.87 11.13 -5.92
CA VAL A 369 16.17 10.46 -5.82
C VAL A 369 16.48 9.79 -7.15
N LYS A 370 17.55 10.23 -7.82
CA LYS A 370 18.04 9.58 -9.04
C LYS A 370 18.93 8.39 -8.68
N LEU A 371 18.69 7.25 -9.30
CA LEU A 371 19.41 5.98 -9.10
C LEU A 371 20.15 5.52 -10.36
N ALA A 372 19.71 5.94 -11.55
CA ALA A 372 20.35 5.69 -12.84
C ALA A 372 20.18 6.88 -13.78
#